data_AF-A0A259DLS8-F1
#
_entry.id   AF-A0A259DLS8-F1
#
_cell.length_a   1.000
_cell.length_b   1.000
_cell.length_c   1.000
_cell.angle_alpha   90.00
_cell.angle_beta   90.00
_cell.angle_gamma   90.00
#
_symmetry.space_group_name_H-M   'P 1'
#
loop_
_entity.id
_entity.type
_entity.pdbx_description
1 polymer ?
#
loop_
_entity_poly.entity_id
_entity_poly.type
_entity_poly.pdbx_seq_one_letter_code
_entity_poly.pdbx_strand_id
1 'polypeptide(L)'
;MIHEIAPEHWIAPSLSPAVDFNEPMQGGAIRTHGIIKPWAPTRSYGLLVRLDARFQPIASYHSRADGRFHGVTSALQYGDRVLVTSRGGNAVLALTEVQP
;
A
#
# COMPACT_ATOMS: atom_id res chain seq x y z
N MET A 1 13.77 26.34 4.26
CA MET A 1 13.11 25.83 5.50
C MET A 1 11.94 24.92 5.12
N ILE A 2 11.43 24.05 6.02
CA ILE A 2 10.38 23.05 5.70
C ILE A 2 9.12 23.63 5.02
N HIS A 3 8.79 24.90 5.30
CA HIS A 3 7.66 25.61 4.70
C HIS A 3 7.83 25.94 3.20
N GLU A 4 9.05 25.83 2.66
CA GLU A 4 9.35 26.01 1.24
C GLU A 4 9.16 24.70 0.44
N ILE A 5 8.97 23.58 1.14
CA ILE A 5 8.81 22.26 0.52
C ILE A 5 7.30 21.97 0.44
N ALA A 6 6.82 21.61 -0.75
CA ALA A 6 5.44 21.20 -0.93
C ALA A 6 5.11 20.00 -0.02
N PRO A 7 3.94 19.95 0.65
CA PRO A 7 3.60 18.89 1.62
C PRO A 7 3.76 17.46 1.09
N GLU A 8 3.49 17.23 -0.19
CA GLU A 8 3.69 15.97 -0.90
C GLU A 8 5.15 15.49 -0.92
N HIS A 9 6.11 16.40 -0.76
CA HIS A 9 7.54 16.12 -0.72
C HIS A 9 8.09 16.08 0.72
N TRP A 10 7.23 16.17 1.73
CA TRP A 10 7.66 16.02 3.12
C TRP A 10 8.05 14.56 3.43
N ILE A 11 8.99 14.41 4.37
CA ILE A 11 9.37 13.10 4.90
C ILE A 11 8.28 12.64 5.89
N ALA A 12 7.18 12.13 5.36
CA ALA A 12 6.03 11.66 6.12
C ALA A 12 5.43 10.37 5.50
N PRO A 13 4.59 9.62 6.24
CA PRO A 13 3.80 8.54 5.67
C PRO A 13 2.90 9.06 4.54
N SER A 14 2.72 8.25 3.51
CA SER A 14 1.85 8.54 2.37
C SER A 14 0.83 7.42 2.16
N LEU A 15 -0.30 7.76 1.56
CA LEU A 15 -1.27 6.76 1.10
C LEU A 15 -0.91 6.23 -0.28
N SER A 16 -0.14 6.97 -1.08
CA SER A 16 0.15 6.65 -2.47
C SER A 16 1.61 6.23 -2.66
N PRO A 17 1.92 5.33 -3.61
CA PRO A 17 3.31 5.08 -4.01
C PRO A 17 3.94 6.37 -4.53
N ALA A 18 5.26 6.50 -4.37
CA ALA A 18 5.99 7.65 -4.89
C ALA A 18 5.96 7.66 -6.42
N VAL A 19 5.67 8.82 -7.00
CA VAL A 19 5.58 9.03 -8.46
C VAL A 19 6.43 10.20 -8.95
N ASP A 20 6.86 11.09 -8.05
CA ASP A 20 7.79 12.19 -8.34
C ASP A 20 9.22 11.83 -7.90
N PHE A 21 10.23 12.47 -8.47
CA PHE A 21 11.64 12.30 -8.07
C PHE A 21 12.04 13.20 -6.89
N ASN A 22 11.29 14.28 -6.64
CA ASN A 22 11.46 15.17 -5.48
C ASN A 22 10.92 14.56 -4.19
N GLU A 23 10.14 13.50 -4.33
CA GLU A 23 9.62 12.73 -3.22
C GLU A 23 10.74 11.99 -2.47
N PRO A 24 10.73 11.99 -1.12
CA PRO A 24 11.74 11.31 -0.32
C PRO A 24 11.96 9.85 -0.71
N MET A 25 13.15 9.55 -1.21
CA MET A 25 13.55 8.19 -1.57
C MET A 25 14.03 7.43 -0.32
N GLN A 26 13.59 6.19 -0.18
CA GLN A 26 14.12 5.26 0.83
C GLN A 26 15.27 4.46 0.21
N GLY A 27 16.43 4.39 0.87
CA GLY A 27 17.61 3.70 0.31
C GLY A 27 17.35 2.25 -0.09
N GLY A 28 16.50 1.53 0.67
CA GLY A 28 16.10 0.16 0.33
C GLY A 28 15.11 0.04 -0.83
N ALA A 29 14.48 1.14 -1.26
CA ALA A 29 13.57 1.22 -2.41
C ALA A 29 14.25 1.69 -3.71
N ILE A 30 15.57 1.88 -3.68
CA ILE A 30 16.36 2.15 -4.89
C ILE A 30 16.21 0.96 -5.86
N ARG A 31 15.82 1.26 -7.11
CA ARG A 31 15.80 0.27 -8.19
C ARG A 31 17.23 -0.20 -8.45
N THR A 32 17.48 -1.49 -8.28
CA THR A 32 18.76 -2.14 -8.61
C THR A 32 18.49 -3.16 -9.71
N HIS A 33 19.24 -3.14 -10.81
CA HIS A 33 18.99 -3.98 -12.00
C HIS A 33 17.54 -3.89 -12.53
N GLY A 34 16.95 -2.69 -12.50
CA GLY A 34 15.59 -2.43 -12.99
C GLY A 34 14.46 -2.89 -12.08
N ILE A 35 14.75 -3.57 -10.95
CA ILE A 35 13.75 -4.09 -10.03
C ILE A 35 13.77 -3.37 -8.68
N ILE A 36 12.59 -3.20 -8.07
CA ILE A 36 12.47 -2.88 -6.65
C ILE A 36 12.39 -4.19 -5.88
N LYS A 37 13.18 -4.29 -4.80
CA LYS A 37 13.16 -5.45 -3.92
C LYS A 37 11.75 -5.61 -3.34
N PRO A 38 11.15 -6.82 -3.35
CA PRO A 38 9.80 -7.03 -2.82
C PRO A 38 9.61 -6.58 -1.36
N TRP A 39 10.68 -6.57 -0.58
CA TRP A 39 10.75 -6.14 0.83
C TRP A 39 11.29 -4.70 1.00
N ALA A 40 11.38 -3.92 -0.07
CA ALA A 40 11.86 -2.56 0.01
C ALA A 40 10.99 -1.74 0.99
N PRO A 41 11.61 -0.98 1.91
CA PRO A 41 10.87 -0.06 2.77
C PRO A 41 10.18 0.98 1.89
N THR A 42 8.87 1.09 2.04
CA THR A 42 8.04 2.02 1.28
C THR A 42 7.34 3.00 2.24
N ARG A 43 7.17 4.25 1.81
CA ARG A 43 6.45 5.29 2.59
C ARG A 43 4.93 5.11 2.57
N SER A 44 4.45 4.22 1.71
CA SER A 44 3.05 3.87 1.55
C SER A 44 2.91 2.37 1.34
N TYR A 45 1.79 1.79 1.77
CA TYR A 45 1.57 0.36 1.62
C TYR A 45 0.10 0.04 1.39
N GLY A 46 -0.17 -1.07 0.73
CA GLY A 46 -1.51 -1.64 0.60
C GLY A 46 -1.56 -2.99 1.28
N LEU A 47 -2.22 -3.06 2.44
CA LEU A 47 -2.36 -4.29 3.22
C LEU A 47 -3.82 -4.48 3.64
N LEU A 48 -4.34 -5.67 3.37
CA LEU A 48 -5.56 -6.19 3.99
C LEU A 48 -5.22 -7.47 4.74
N VAL A 49 -5.68 -7.59 5.99
CA VAL A 49 -5.51 -8.79 6.81
C VAL A 49 -6.89 -9.29 7.23
N ARG A 50 -7.16 -10.58 7.03
CA ARG A 50 -8.33 -11.25 7.59
C ARG A 50 -7.94 -11.86 8.93
N LEU A 51 -8.73 -11.57 9.95
CA LEU A 51 -8.55 -12.10 11.29
C LEU A 51 -9.65 -13.11 11.61
N ASP A 52 -9.35 -14.11 12.42
CA ASP A 52 -10.36 -14.99 13.02
C ASP A 52 -11.04 -14.35 14.24
N ALA A 53 -11.97 -15.08 14.87
CA ALA A 53 -12.68 -14.62 16.07
C ALA A 53 -11.77 -14.40 17.31
N ARG A 54 -10.52 -14.86 17.27
CA ARG A 54 -9.49 -14.65 18.29
C ARG A 54 -8.49 -13.58 17.89
N PHE A 55 -8.79 -12.81 16.85
CA PHE A 55 -7.91 -11.79 16.26
C PHE A 55 -6.58 -12.34 15.71
N GLN A 56 -6.53 -13.63 15.34
CA GLN A 56 -5.37 -14.21 14.68
C GLN A 56 -5.42 -13.99 13.17
N PRO A 57 -4.32 -13.56 12.53
CA PRO A 57 -4.24 -13.47 11.06
C PRO A 57 -4.41 -14.82 10.39
N ILE A 58 -5.41 -14.94 9.52
CA ILE A 58 -5.70 -16.17 8.75
C ILE A 58 -5.56 -15.99 7.24
N ALA A 59 -5.45 -14.75 6.75
CA ALA A 59 -5.08 -14.45 5.37
C ALA A 59 -4.55 -13.01 5.29
N SER A 60 -3.71 -12.74 4.30
CA SER A 60 -3.24 -11.38 4.02
C SER A 60 -3.10 -11.13 2.52
N TYR A 61 -3.42 -9.91 2.11
CA TYR A 61 -3.34 -9.45 0.72
C TYR A 61 -2.48 -8.19 0.69
N HIS A 62 -1.48 -8.20 -0.19
CA HIS A 62 -0.44 -7.19 -0.20
C HIS A 62 -0.31 -6.58 -1.59
N SER A 63 -0.33 -5.24 -1.66
CA SER A 63 0.26 -4.55 -2.80
C SER A 63 1.79 -4.64 -2.70
N ARG A 64 2.46 -4.77 -3.85
CA ARG A 64 3.93 -4.74 -3.89
C ARG A 64 4.44 -3.35 -3.49
N ALA A 65 5.68 -3.25 -3.02
CA ALA A 65 6.28 -1.95 -2.67
C ALA A 65 6.26 -0.93 -3.83
N ASP A 66 6.31 -1.41 -5.08
CA ASP A 66 6.19 -0.61 -6.30
C ASP A 66 4.81 -0.74 -6.99
N GLY A 67 3.82 -1.23 -6.24
CA GLY A 67 2.45 -1.43 -6.68
C GLY A 67 1.62 -0.15 -6.62
N ARG A 68 0.50 -0.16 -7.35
CA ARG A 68 -0.42 0.97 -7.44
C ARG A 68 -1.37 1.09 -6.25
N PHE A 69 -1.78 -0.04 -5.67
CA PHE A 69 -2.93 -0.10 -4.77
C PHE A 69 -2.53 0.05 -3.30
N HIS A 70 -1.92 1.19 -2.96
CA HIS A 70 -1.55 1.55 -1.59
C HIS A 70 -2.68 2.31 -0.88
N GLY A 71 -2.51 2.57 0.42
CA GLY A 71 -3.44 3.36 1.20
C GLY A 71 -4.79 2.65 1.31
N VAL A 72 -4.75 1.37 1.67
CA VAL A 72 -5.96 0.61 1.98
C VAL A 72 -6.58 1.21 3.24
N THR A 73 -7.81 1.71 3.12
CA THR A 73 -8.49 2.46 4.20
C THR A 73 -9.71 1.76 4.75
N SER A 74 -10.36 0.90 3.96
CA SER A 74 -11.50 0.12 4.41
C SER A 74 -11.69 -1.13 3.54
N ALA A 75 -12.38 -2.12 4.09
CA ALA A 75 -12.82 -3.30 3.37
C ALA A 75 -14.22 -3.74 3.83
N LEU A 76 -14.95 -4.40 2.94
CA LEU A 76 -16.31 -4.89 3.17
C LEU A 76 -16.49 -6.25 2.47
N GLN A 77 -17.00 -7.24 3.21
CA GLN A 77 -17.46 -8.49 2.58
C GLN A 77 -18.72 -8.23 1.76
N TYR A 78 -18.73 -8.67 0.50
CA TYR A 78 -19.87 -8.59 -0.40
C TYR A 78 -19.99 -9.90 -1.20
N GLY A 79 -20.85 -10.80 -0.75
CA GLY A 79 -20.99 -12.13 -1.33
C GLY A 79 -19.70 -12.94 -1.16
N ASP A 80 -19.18 -13.47 -2.27
CA ASP A 80 -17.93 -14.25 -2.40
C ASP A 80 -16.67 -13.37 -2.57
N ARG A 81 -16.82 -12.05 -2.39
CA ARG A 81 -15.75 -11.07 -2.61
C ARG A 81 -15.56 -10.18 -1.40
N VAL A 82 -14.37 -9.60 -1.33
CA VAL A 82 -14.07 -8.48 -0.47
C VAL A 82 -13.88 -7.24 -1.32
N LEU A 83 -14.70 -6.22 -1.08
CA LEU A 83 -14.50 -4.89 -1.64
C LEU A 83 -13.50 -4.13 -0.77
N VAL A 84 -12.50 -3.49 -1.37
CA VAL A 84 -11.42 -2.79 -0.67
C VAL A 84 -11.26 -1.39 -1.24
N THR A 85 -11.21 -0.37 -0.39
CA THR A 85 -10.90 1.00 -0.82
C THR A 85 -9.39 1.23 -0.77
N SER A 86 -8.80 1.64 -1.90
CA SER A 86 -7.41 2.07 -2.00
C SER A 86 -7.41 3.58 -2.29
N ARG A 87 -7.23 4.37 -1.24
CA ARG A 87 -7.23 5.84 -1.36
C ARG A 87 -6.03 6.32 -2.17
N GLY A 88 -4.85 5.74 -1.97
CA GLY A 88 -3.67 6.11 -2.73
C GLY A 88 -3.67 5.60 -4.17
N GLY A 89 -4.32 4.47 -4.43
CA GLY A 89 -4.51 3.94 -5.78
C GLY A 89 -5.68 4.58 -6.55
N ASN A 90 -6.46 5.43 -5.88
CA ASN A 90 -7.73 6.00 -6.35
C ASN A 90 -8.64 4.92 -6.97
N ALA A 91 -8.91 3.87 -6.20
CA ALA A 91 -9.64 2.70 -6.70
C ALA A 91 -10.47 2.01 -5.60
N VAL A 92 -11.56 1.36 -6.04
CA VAL A 92 -12.23 0.29 -5.28
C VAL A 92 -11.88 -1.03 -5.94
N LEU A 93 -11.30 -1.94 -5.17
CA LEU A 93 -10.88 -3.27 -5.62
C LEU A 93 -11.94 -4.28 -5.21
N ALA A 94 -12.09 -5.32 -6.02
CA ALA A 94 -12.82 -6.52 -5.65
C ALA A 94 -11.84 -7.69 -5.62
N LEU A 95 -11.57 -8.22 -4.44
CA LEU A 95 -10.73 -9.40 -4.25
C LEU A 95 -11.65 -10.63 -4.17
N THR A 96 -11.34 -11.66 -4.93
CA THR A 96 -11.97 -12.97 -4.73
C THR A 96 -11.47 -13.55 -3.42
N GLU A 97 -12.39 -13.93 -2.54
CA GLU A 97 -11.98 -14.54 -1.28
C GLU A 97 -11.39 -15.92 -1.55
N VAL A 98 -10.09 -16.08 -1.29
CA VAL A 98 -9.48 -17.40 -1.31
C VAL A 98 -9.87 -18.08 0.00
N GLN A 99 -10.77 -19.07 -0.09
CA GLN A 99 -11.04 -19.93 1.07
C GLN A 99 -9.74 -20.66 1.46
N PRO A 100 -9.46 -20.77 2.77
CA PRO A 100 -8.28 -21.49 3.25
C PRO A 100 -8.33 -22.98 2.87
#